data_AF-A0A3M1E780-F1
#
_entry.id   AF-A0A3M1E780-F1
#
_cell.length_a   1.000
_cell.length_b   1.000
_cell.length_c   1.000
_cell.angle_alpha   90.00
_cell.angle_beta   90.00
_cell.angle_gamma   90.00
#
_symmetry.space_group_name_H-M   'P 1'
#
loop_
_entity.id
_entity.type
_entity.pdbx_description
1 polymer ?
#
loop_
_entity_poly.entity_id
_entity_poly.type
_entity_poly.pdbx_seq_one_letter_code
_entity_poly.pdbx_strand_id
1 'polypeptide(L)'
;PKLRNSTPQIERDAAWAKRHEQRRINLDVIRRFMRMPDHQLKFVLSAPSDMEEIDDLLAHLGPVDPSDVLLMPEGTAPAELDAREPWLVELCRTRGFRYCPRLQIRWFGHRRGT
;
A
#
# COMPACT_ATOMS: atom_id res chain seq x y z
N PRO A 1 4.26 -1.98 -3.62
CA PRO A 1 3.63 -1.91 -4.96
C PRO A 1 2.38 -1.02 -4.93
N LYS A 2 1.90 -0.48 -6.05
CA LYS A 2 0.80 0.50 -6.06
C LYS A 2 -0.53 -0.15 -6.44
N LEU A 3 -1.51 -0.04 -5.54
CA LEU A 3 -2.86 -0.62 -5.68
C LEU A 3 -3.77 0.25 -6.56
N ARG A 4 -4.94 -0.29 -6.92
CA ARG A 4 -5.96 0.40 -7.72
C ARG A 4 -6.55 1.63 -7.03
N ASN A 5 -6.56 1.64 -5.69
CA ASN A 5 -7.03 2.78 -4.89
C ASN A 5 -6.24 4.08 -5.14
N SER A 6 -5.10 3.98 -5.81
CA SER A 6 -4.27 5.12 -6.18
C SER A 6 -4.39 5.50 -7.65
N THR A 7 -5.33 4.88 -8.38
CA THR A 7 -5.60 5.21 -9.79
C THR A 7 -6.26 6.59 -9.88
N PRO A 8 -5.71 7.48 -10.73
CA PRO A 8 -6.29 8.80 -10.96
C PRO A 8 -7.76 8.72 -11.38
N GLN A 9 -8.55 9.69 -10.94
CA GLN A 9 -9.95 9.84 -11.36
C GLN A 9 -10.01 10.00 -12.89
N ILE A 10 -10.81 9.15 -13.54
CA ILE A 10 -10.94 9.07 -15.00
C ILE A 10 -11.46 10.40 -15.57
N GLU A 11 -12.34 11.07 -14.82
CA GLU A 11 -12.93 12.37 -15.18
C GLU A 11 -11.87 13.48 -15.29
N ARG A 12 -10.74 13.35 -14.59
CA ARG A 12 -9.64 14.32 -14.65
C ARG A 12 -8.70 14.03 -15.81
N ASP A 13 -8.34 12.76 -16.02
CA ASP A 13 -7.43 12.34 -17.08
C ASP A 13 -7.55 10.83 -17.36
N ALA A 14 -8.45 10.48 -18.28
CA ALA A 14 -8.70 9.09 -18.68
C ALA A 14 -7.47 8.42 -19.32
N ALA A 15 -6.65 9.18 -20.05
CA ALA A 15 -5.45 8.63 -20.70
C ALA A 15 -4.40 8.25 -19.65
N TRP A 16 -4.23 9.09 -18.63
CA TRP A 16 -3.34 8.82 -17.51
C TRP A 16 -3.84 7.68 -16.62
N ALA A 17 -5.15 7.62 -16.32
CA ALA A 17 -5.75 6.52 -15.57
C ALA A 17 -5.51 5.16 -16.27
N LYS A 18 -5.76 5.08 -17.58
CA LYS A 18 -5.49 3.88 -18.38
C LYS A 18 -4.01 3.48 -18.35
N ARG A 19 -3.11 4.46 -18.51
CA ARG A 19 -1.67 4.21 -18.46
C ARG A 19 -1.20 3.75 -17.08
N HIS A 20 -1.79 4.28 -16.01
CA HIS A 20 -1.52 3.87 -14.64
C HIS A 20 -1.90 2.39 -14.45
N GLU A 21 -3.13 2.00 -14.77
CA GLU A 21 -3.60 0.61 -14.62
C GLU A 21 -2.72 -0.39 -15.39
N GLN A 22 -2.32 -0.03 -16.62
CA GLN A 22 -1.47 -0.91 -17.44
C GLN A 22 -0.05 -1.12 -16.90
N ARG A 23 0.48 -0.21 -16.06
CA ARG A 23 1.90 -0.17 -15.69
C ARG A 23 2.18 -0.24 -14.20
N ARG A 24 1.16 -0.07 -13.35
CA ARG A 24 1.33 0.04 -11.89
C ARG A 24 1.91 -1.21 -11.22
N ILE A 25 1.72 -2.39 -11.82
CA ILE A 25 2.30 -3.66 -11.38
C ILE A 25 3.21 -4.22 -12.47
N ASN A 26 4.48 -4.45 -12.12
CA ASN A 26 5.42 -5.19 -12.95
C ASN A 26 6.03 -6.30 -12.08
N LEU A 27 5.54 -7.53 -12.25
CA LEU A 27 5.91 -8.67 -11.40
C LEU A 27 7.40 -8.99 -11.49
N ASP A 28 8.00 -8.92 -12.67
CA ASP A 28 9.42 -9.25 -12.86
C ASP A 28 10.34 -8.26 -12.16
N VAL A 29 9.99 -6.98 -12.20
CA VAL A 29 10.71 -5.93 -11.47
C VAL A 29 10.54 -6.09 -9.97
N ILE A 30 9.32 -6.36 -9.49
CA ILE A 30 9.08 -6.57 -8.05
C ILE A 30 9.87 -7.78 -7.56
N ARG A 31 9.78 -8.93 -8.24
CA ARG A 31 10.55 -10.14 -7.91
C ARG A 31 12.06 -9.88 -7.93
N ARG A 32 12.55 -9.05 -8.85
CA ARG A 32 13.97 -8.66 -8.87
C ARG A 32 14.38 -7.89 -7.62
N PHE A 33 13.54 -7.00 -7.12
CA PHE A 33 13.79 -6.28 -5.86
C PHE A 33 13.66 -7.19 -4.63
N MET A 34 12.74 -8.16 -4.65
CA MET A 34 12.59 -9.13 -3.55
C MET A 34 13.81 -10.04 -3.35
N ARG A 35 14.71 -10.13 -4.33
CA ARG A 35 15.98 -10.88 -4.19
C ARG A 35 17.04 -10.13 -3.37
N MET A 36 16.79 -8.86 -3.01
CA MET A 36 17.67 -8.12 -2.12
C MET A 36 17.45 -8.59 -0.68
N PRO A 37 18.53 -8.68 0.13
CA PRO A 37 18.45 -9.22 1.49
C PRO A 37 17.51 -8.41 2.40
N ASP A 38 17.46 -7.10 2.21
CA ASP A 38 16.58 -6.20 2.96
C ASP A 38 15.57 -5.56 2.01
N HIS A 39 14.34 -6.10 1.97
CA HIS A 39 13.26 -5.54 1.17
C HIS A 39 11.96 -5.47 1.95
N GLN A 40 11.03 -4.63 1.49
CA GLN A 40 9.71 -4.46 2.10
C GLN A 40 8.67 -4.31 1.00
N LEU A 41 7.58 -5.06 1.12
CA LEU A 41 6.38 -4.87 0.30
C LEU A 41 5.39 -3.99 1.07
N LYS A 42 5.50 -2.67 0.86
CA LYS A 42 4.58 -1.70 1.47
C LYS A 42 3.36 -1.43 0.60
N PHE A 43 2.18 -1.48 1.23
CA PHE A 43 0.88 -1.20 0.66
C PHE A 43 0.16 -0.10 1.44
N VAL A 44 -0.52 0.80 0.73
CA VAL A 44 -1.31 1.88 1.33
C VAL A 44 -2.78 1.53 1.13
N LEU A 45 -3.53 1.40 2.23
CA LEU A 45 -4.91 0.94 2.21
C LEU A 45 -5.85 2.05 2.66
N SER A 46 -6.92 2.20 1.91
CA SER A 46 -8.06 3.08 2.18
C SER A 46 -9.22 2.34 2.84
N ALA A 47 -9.38 1.04 2.52
CA ALA A 47 -10.46 0.19 3.00
C ALA A 47 -10.00 -1.28 3.15
N PRO A 48 -10.72 -2.12 3.91
CA PRO A 48 -10.40 -3.54 4.04
C PRO A 48 -10.42 -4.32 2.72
N SER A 49 -11.26 -3.92 1.76
CA SER A 49 -11.35 -4.55 0.43
C SER A 49 -10.08 -4.42 -0.41
N ASP A 50 -9.20 -3.46 -0.09
CA ASP A 50 -7.88 -3.35 -0.73
C ASP A 50 -7.02 -4.61 -0.53
N MET A 51 -7.34 -5.44 0.48
CA MET A 51 -6.65 -6.72 0.72
C MET A 51 -6.87 -7.76 -0.37
N GLU A 52 -8.01 -7.76 -1.07
CA GLU A 52 -8.24 -8.72 -2.17
C GLU A 52 -7.16 -8.57 -3.24
N GLU A 53 -6.80 -7.33 -3.56
CA GLU A 53 -5.74 -7.03 -4.51
C GLU A 53 -4.34 -7.40 -4.00
N ILE A 54 -4.09 -7.21 -2.72
CA ILE A 54 -2.81 -7.55 -2.09
C ILE A 54 -2.63 -9.06 -2.10
N ASP A 55 -3.68 -9.81 -1.73
CA ASP A 55 -3.67 -11.27 -1.70
C ASP A 55 -3.41 -11.84 -3.11
N ASP A 56 -4.11 -11.32 -4.12
CA ASP A 56 -3.86 -11.67 -5.53
C ASP A 56 -2.41 -11.38 -5.91
N LEU A 57 -1.89 -10.19 -5.60
CA LEU A 57 -0.52 -9.83 -5.94
C LEU A 57 0.51 -10.74 -5.27
N LEU A 58 0.37 -11.00 -3.98
CA LEU A 58 1.27 -11.87 -3.21
C LEU A 58 1.29 -13.29 -3.78
N ALA A 59 0.12 -13.83 -4.14
CA ALA A 59 0.01 -15.14 -4.79
C ALA A 59 0.80 -15.20 -6.12
N HIS A 60 0.83 -14.11 -6.88
CA HIS A 60 1.61 -14.03 -8.12
C HIS A 60 3.10 -13.77 -7.89
N LEU A 61 3.50 -13.14 -6.78
CA LEU A 61 4.91 -12.85 -6.50
C LEU A 61 5.71 -14.08 -6.06
N GLY A 62 5.04 -15.08 -5.47
CA GLY A 62 5.66 -16.29 -4.93
C GLY A 62 5.79 -16.20 -3.40
N PRO A 63 6.66 -17.02 -2.77
CA PRO A 63 6.86 -16.99 -1.33
C PRO A 63 7.33 -15.62 -0.85
N VAL A 64 6.61 -15.03 0.10
CA VAL A 64 6.94 -13.78 0.79
C VAL A 64 6.87 -14.05 2.28
N ASP A 65 7.88 -13.63 3.05
CA ASP A 65 7.79 -13.64 4.50
C ASP A 65 6.69 -12.64 4.92
N PRO A 66 5.65 -13.05 5.68
CA PRO A 66 4.60 -12.14 6.11
C PRO A 66 5.14 -10.90 6.81
N SER A 67 6.25 -11.02 7.53
CA SER A 67 6.86 -9.88 8.20
C SER A 67 7.31 -8.81 7.19
N ASP A 68 7.75 -9.16 5.97
CA ASP A 68 8.16 -8.19 4.95
C ASP A 68 7.02 -7.41 4.29
N VAL A 69 5.78 -7.77 4.59
CA VAL A 69 4.59 -7.05 4.14
C VAL A 69 4.24 -5.95 5.14
N LEU A 70 4.22 -4.70 4.67
CA LEU A 70 3.87 -3.54 5.47
C LEU A 70 2.53 -2.96 5.02
N LEU A 71 1.60 -2.77 5.95
CA LEU A 71 0.34 -2.06 5.70
C LEU A 71 0.39 -0.65 6.30
N MET A 72 0.09 0.34 5.47
CA MET A 72 0.06 1.76 5.85
C MET A 72 -1.35 2.32 5.62
N PRO A 73 -1.90 3.12 6.56
CA PRO A 73 -3.16 3.82 6.33
C PRO A 73 -3.02 4.89 5.25
N GLU A 74 -4.00 4.94 4.35
CA GLU A 74 -4.26 6.10 3.50
C GLU A 74 -4.83 7.25 4.33
N GLY A 75 -4.55 8.49 3.93
CA GLY A 75 -5.01 9.68 4.64
C GLY A 75 -4.00 10.82 4.66
N THR A 76 -4.53 12.04 4.79
CA THR A 76 -3.80 13.31 4.80
C THR A 76 -4.01 14.11 6.10
N ALA A 77 -4.96 13.70 6.95
CA ALA A 77 -5.17 14.25 8.27
C ALA A 77 -5.02 13.17 9.36
N PRO A 78 -4.55 13.51 10.58
CA PRO A 78 -4.46 12.56 11.69
C PRO A 78 -5.77 11.80 11.96
N ALA A 79 -6.91 12.49 11.92
CA ALA A 79 -8.23 11.87 12.14
C ALA A 79 -8.55 10.75 11.12
N GLU A 80 -8.09 10.89 9.86
CA GLU A 80 -8.27 9.85 8.84
C GLU A 80 -7.40 8.62 9.12
N LEU A 81 -6.21 8.83 9.69
CA LEU A 81 -5.30 7.75 10.10
C LEU A 81 -5.85 7.04 11.33
N ASP A 82 -6.34 7.80 12.32
CA ASP A 82 -6.92 7.29 13.56
C ASP A 82 -8.16 6.44 13.28
N ALA A 83 -9.00 6.84 12.32
CA ALA A 83 -10.16 6.05 11.90
C ALA A 83 -9.78 4.71 11.24
N ARG A 84 -8.58 4.62 10.64
CA ARG A 84 -8.12 3.42 9.93
C ARG A 84 -7.22 2.51 10.76
N GLU A 85 -6.52 3.06 11.74
CA GLU A 85 -5.53 2.35 12.54
C GLU A 85 -6.08 1.08 13.22
N PRO A 86 -7.23 1.08 13.91
CA PRO A 86 -7.69 -0.09 14.66
C PRO A 86 -7.84 -1.35 13.81
N TRP A 87 -8.49 -1.22 12.64
CA TRP A 87 -8.71 -2.37 11.77
C TRP A 87 -7.46 -2.78 10.98
N LEU A 88 -6.57 -1.83 10.66
CA LEU A 88 -5.29 -2.14 10.01
C LEU A 88 -4.33 -2.88 10.94
N VAL A 89 -4.27 -2.46 12.21
CA VAL A 89 -3.44 -3.12 13.22
C VAL A 89 -3.94 -4.55 13.45
N GLU A 90 -5.25 -4.73 13.57
CA GLU A 90 -5.83 -6.08 13.71
C GLU A 90 -5.55 -6.95 12.48
N LEU A 91 -5.71 -6.40 11.27
CA LEU A 91 -5.39 -7.09 10.03
C LEU A 91 -3.90 -7.50 9.97
N CYS A 92 -2.98 -6.61 10.38
CA CYS A 92 -1.56 -6.92 10.47
C CYS A 92 -1.30 -8.08 11.43
N ARG A 93 -1.91 -8.02 12.63
CA ARG A 93 -1.79 -9.04 13.67
C ARG A 93 -2.28 -10.40 13.19
N THR A 94 -3.44 -10.46 12.54
CA THR A 94 -4.02 -11.72 12.03
C THR A 94 -3.16 -12.34 10.93
N ARG A 95 -2.53 -11.53 10.09
CA ARG A 95 -1.77 -12.01 8.92
C ARG A 95 -0.27 -12.16 9.15
N GLY A 96 0.25 -11.71 10.28
CA GLY A 96 1.69 -11.64 10.55
C GLY A 96 2.40 -10.50 9.80
N PHE A 97 1.65 -9.52 9.31
CA PHE A 97 2.19 -8.35 8.61
C PHE A 97 2.62 -7.26 9.60
N ARG A 98 3.37 -6.27 9.12
CA ARG A 98 3.81 -5.11 9.93
C ARG A 98 2.95 -3.88 9.65
N TYR A 99 2.47 -3.23 10.71
CA TYR A 99 1.83 -1.93 10.59
C TYR A 99 2.88 -0.83 10.39
N CYS A 100 2.65 0.07 9.42
CA CYS A 100 3.56 1.17 9.09
C CYS A 100 2.83 2.52 9.23
N PRO A 101 3.01 3.26 10.34
CA PRO A 101 2.31 4.51 10.56
C PRO A 101 2.77 5.60 9.60
N ARG A 102 1.84 6.50 9.23
CA ARG A 102 2.15 7.69 8.43
C ARG A 102 2.58 8.87 9.31
N LEU A 103 3.72 8.71 9.99
CA LEU A 103 4.22 9.66 11.00
C LEU A 103 4.39 11.09 10.46
N GLN A 104 4.80 11.23 9.20
CA GLN A 104 4.92 12.53 8.53
C GLN A 104 3.61 13.34 8.60
N ILE A 105 2.46 12.71 8.32
CA ILE A 105 1.15 13.34 8.45
C ILE A 105 0.78 13.57 9.92
N ARG A 106 1.08 12.63 10.81
CA ARG A 106 0.80 12.78 12.26
C ARG A 106 1.54 13.96 12.88
N TRP A 107 2.79 14.19 12.50
CA TRP A 107 3.64 15.20 13.12
C TRP A 107 3.61 16.54 12.41
N PHE A 108 3.56 16.54 11.08
CA PHE A 108 3.73 17.76 10.28
C PHE A 108 2.49 18.11 9.43
N GLY A 109 1.46 17.27 9.45
CA GLY A 109 0.28 17.41 8.60
C GLY A 109 0.59 17.16 7.12
N HIS A 110 -0.38 17.45 6.26
CA HIS A 110 -0.22 17.31 4.81
C HIS A 110 0.52 18.51 4.20
N ARG A 111 1.78 18.68 4.61
CA ARG A 111 2.67 19.73 4.14
C ARG A 111 3.78 19.15 3.26
N ARG A 112 4.12 19.86 2.18
CA ARG A 112 5.26 19.50 1.33
C ARG A 112 6.56 19.93 2.02
N GLY A 113 7.59 19.09 1.95
CA GLY A 113 8.93 19.40 2.48
C GLY A 113 9.07 19.24 4.00
N THR A 114 8.25 18.37 4.61
CA THR A 114 8.27 18.01 6.03
C THR A 114 8.24 16.51 6.20
#